data_AF-A0A7J3S909-F1
#
_entry.id   AF-A0A7J3S909-F1
#
_cell.length_a   1.000
_cell.length_b   1.000
_cell.length_c   1.000
_cell.angle_alpha   90.00
_cell.angle_beta   90.00
_cell.angle_gamma   90.00
#
_symmetry.space_group_name_H-M   'P 1'
#
loop_
_entity.id
_entity.type
_entity.pdbx_description
1 polymer ?
#
loop_
_entity_poly.entity_id
_entity_poly.type
_entity_poly.pdbx_seq_one_letter_code
_entity_poly.pdbx_strand_id
1 'polypeptide(L)'
;MEDKGFVYTLDAMLALTIILVLIASLTHFLTLKHYPPSEYREEKYNAEDIMELMASYDTGNGTILERISSELDSHQSREEATIATNRIVREFLDPRFPTLKYNLTYDNGFASVTIASNAEMSKADNINSAIRNYKNHTFHLYIW
;
A
#
# COMPACT_ATOMS: atom_id res chain seq x y z
N MET A 1 -8.79 -61.15 -13.18
CA MET A 1 -9.70 -60.08 -13.65
C MET A 1 -9.57 -58.94 -12.64
N GLU A 2 -8.42 -58.26 -12.56
CA GLU A 2 -8.15 -57.29 -11.47
C GLU A 2 -7.40 -56.01 -11.93
N ASP A 3 -6.68 -56.01 -13.07
CA ASP A 3 -5.89 -54.82 -13.47
C ASP A 3 -6.67 -53.72 -14.22
N LYS A 4 -7.90 -53.97 -14.64
CA LYS A 4 -8.67 -52.98 -15.41
C LYS A 4 -9.17 -51.84 -14.51
N GLY A 5 -9.53 -52.13 -13.26
CA GLY A 5 -10.09 -51.15 -12.34
C GLY A 5 -9.12 -50.03 -11.97
N PHE A 6 -7.83 -50.34 -11.85
CA PHE A 6 -6.77 -49.39 -11.51
C PHE A 6 -6.53 -48.37 -12.65
N VAL A 7 -6.50 -48.85 -13.90
CA VAL A 7 -6.34 -47.97 -15.07
C VAL A 7 -7.54 -47.02 -15.21
N TYR A 8 -8.76 -47.51 -14.99
CA TYR A 8 -9.96 -46.67 -15.04
C TYR A 8 -10.02 -45.63 -13.90
N THR A 9 -9.56 -45.96 -12.70
CA THR A 9 -9.51 -44.99 -11.59
C THR A 9 -8.43 -43.94 -11.83
N LEU A 10 -7.28 -44.33 -12.37
CA LEU A 10 -6.20 -43.42 -12.70
C LEU A 10 -6.60 -42.45 -13.83
N ASP A 11 -7.31 -42.94 -14.86
CA ASP A 11 -7.85 -42.12 -15.94
C ASP A 11 -8.91 -41.13 -15.43
N ALA A 12 -9.81 -41.57 -14.54
CA ALA A 12 -10.80 -40.71 -13.90
C ALA A 12 -10.17 -39.61 -13.03
N MET A 13 -9.10 -39.93 -12.29
CA MET A 13 -8.34 -38.94 -11.52
C MET A 13 -7.66 -37.91 -12.42
N LEU A 14 -7.06 -38.35 -13.53
CA LEU A 14 -6.43 -37.46 -14.52
C LEU A 14 -7.46 -36.52 -15.14
N ALA A 15 -8.61 -37.04 -15.58
CA ALA A 15 -9.70 -36.24 -16.12
C ALA A 15 -10.21 -35.21 -15.11
N LEU A 16 -10.37 -35.59 -13.84
CA LEU A 16 -10.79 -34.68 -12.77
C LEU A 16 -9.76 -33.56 -12.54
N THR A 17 -8.48 -33.89 -12.58
CA THR A 17 -7.40 -32.91 -12.39
C THR A 17 -7.40 -31.86 -13.51
N ILE A 18 -7.63 -32.27 -14.76
CA ILE A 18 -7.76 -31.36 -15.90
C ILE A 18 -8.96 -30.41 -15.71
N ILE A 19 -10.10 -30.93 -15.26
CA ILE A 19 -11.29 -30.12 -14.97
C ILE A 19 -11.00 -29.08 -13.88
N LEU A 20 -10.31 -29.47 -12.80
CA LEU A 20 -9.95 -28.55 -11.72
C LEU A 20 -9.02 -27.42 -12.20
N VAL A 21 -8.02 -27.74 -13.04
CA VAL A 21 -7.12 -26.74 -13.62
C VAL A 21 -7.88 -25.76 -14.52
N LEU A 22 -8.83 -26.24 -15.32
CA LEU A 22 -9.66 -25.39 -16.17
C LEU A 22 -10.56 -24.46 -15.36
N ILE A 23 -11.19 -24.97 -14.30
CA ILE A 23 -12.01 -24.14 -13.40
C ILE A 23 -11.13 -23.10 -12.71
N ALA A 24 -9.99 -23.49 -12.14
CA ALA A 24 -9.07 -22.56 -11.47
C ALA A 24 -8.56 -21.48 -12.43
N SER A 25 -8.20 -21.84 -13.67
CA SER A 25 -7.78 -20.88 -14.70
C SER A 25 -8.90 -19.93 -15.12
N LEU A 26 -10.12 -20.44 -15.28
CA LEU A 26 -11.28 -19.63 -15.64
C LEU A 26 -11.67 -18.70 -14.49
N THR A 27 -11.67 -19.20 -13.25
CA THR A 27 -11.89 -18.37 -12.06
C THR A 27 -10.82 -17.30 -11.97
N HIS A 28 -9.54 -17.65 -12.13
CA HIS A 28 -8.44 -16.68 -12.14
C HIS A 28 -8.64 -15.60 -13.21
N PHE A 29 -9.02 -15.97 -14.44
CA PHE A 29 -9.28 -15.04 -15.53
C PHE A 29 -10.53 -14.18 -15.30
N LEU A 30 -11.59 -14.72 -14.70
CA LEU A 30 -12.80 -13.98 -14.34
C LEU A 30 -12.58 -13.07 -13.13
N THR A 31 -11.69 -13.44 -12.20
CA THR A 31 -11.27 -12.61 -11.07
C THR A 31 -10.19 -11.60 -11.45
N LEU A 32 -9.52 -11.78 -12.58
CA LEU A 32 -8.78 -10.74 -13.31
C LEU A 32 -9.80 -9.75 -13.88
N LYS A 33 -10.53 -9.08 -12.99
CA LYS A 33 -11.11 -7.78 -13.31
C LYS A 33 -9.93 -6.91 -13.73
N HIS A 34 -9.83 -6.65 -15.03
CA HIS A 34 -9.26 -5.40 -15.52
C HIS A 34 -9.86 -4.31 -14.64
N TYR A 35 -9.07 -3.72 -13.76
CA TYR A 35 -9.40 -2.45 -13.14
C TYR A 35 -9.20 -1.42 -14.26
N PRO A 36 -10.26 -0.88 -14.91
CA PRO A 36 -10.08 0.37 -15.60
C PRO A 36 -9.61 1.41 -14.56
N PRO A 37 -8.53 2.16 -14.82
CA PRO A 37 -8.27 3.33 -14.02
C PRO A 37 -9.41 4.33 -14.30
N SER A 38 -9.76 5.12 -13.30
CA SER A 38 -10.76 6.20 -13.36
C SER A 38 -12.21 5.77 -13.50
N GLU A 39 -12.85 5.48 -12.36
CA GLU A 39 -14.17 6.06 -12.07
C GLU A 39 -14.36 6.01 -10.57
N TYR A 40 -14.32 7.20 -9.95
CA TYR A 40 -14.74 7.54 -8.59
C TYR A 40 -15.39 6.39 -7.79
N ARG A 41 -14.56 5.50 -7.25
CA ARG A 41 -14.94 4.76 -6.07
C ARG A 41 -14.73 5.73 -4.93
N GLU A 42 -15.79 6.01 -4.18
CA GLU A 42 -15.67 6.37 -2.76
C GLU A 42 -15.09 5.15 -2.01
N GLU A 43 -13.94 4.66 -2.46
CA GLU A 43 -13.14 3.72 -1.71
C GLU A 43 -12.63 4.54 -0.53
N LYS A 44 -13.15 4.20 0.65
CA LYS A 44 -12.64 4.72 1.90
C LYS A 44 -11.23 4.16 2.06
N TYR A 45 -10.25 4.84 1.46
CA TYR A 45 -8.85 4.47 1.54
C TYR A 45 -8.46 4.39 3.02
N ASN A 46 -8.00 3.23 3.44
CA ASN A 46 -7.44 3.05 4.78
C ASN A 46 -5.96 3.50 4.78
N ALA A 47 -5.31 3.53 5.94
CA ALA A 47 -3.93 3.98 6.02
C ALA A 47 -2.97 3.05 5.23
N GLU A 48 -3.26 1.75 5.16
CA GLU A 48 -2.45 0.78 4.42
C GLU A 48 -2.53 1.04 2.91
N ASP A 49 -3.72 1.34 2.38
CA ASP A 49 -3.89 1.66 0.96
C ASP A 49 -3.13 2.93 0.57
N ILE A 50 -3.19 3.97 1.41
CA ILE A 50 -2.47 5.23 1.17
C ILE A 50 -0.97 5.02 1.29
N MET A 51 -0.53 4.26 2.29
CA MET A 51 0.87 3.90 2.45
C MET A 51 1.36 3.02 1.29
N GLU A 52 0.49 2.19 0.73
CA GLU A 52 0.77 1.39 -0.47
C GLU A 52 1.01 2.30 -1.69
N LEU A 53 0.09 3.24 -1.89
CA LEU A 53 0.19 4.27 -2.93
C LEU A 53 1.45 5.10 -2.77
N MET A 54 1.81 5.53 -1.57
CA MET A 54 3.02 6.35 -1.36
C MET A 54 4.32 5.61 -1.73
N ALA A 55 4.42 4.30 -1.52
CA ALA A 55 5.63 3.58 -1.92
C ALA A 55 5.62 3.05 -3.35
N SER A 56 4.48 3.03 -4.04
CA SER A 56 4.39 2.60 -5.44
C SER A 56 4.22 3.74 -6.45
N TYR A 57 3.76 4.91 -6.02
CA TYR A 57 3.53 6.06 -6.89
C TYR A 57 4.85 6.68 -7.36
N ASP A 58 5.21 6.41 -8.61
CA ASP A 58 6.41 6.96 -9.25
C ASP A 58 6.18 8.43 -9.66
N THR A 59 7.11 9.29 -9.26
CA THR A 59 7.11 10.73 -9.59
C THR A 59 8.12 11.09 -10.66
N GLY A 60 8.79 10.11 -11.27
CA GLY A 60 9.91 10.28 -12.21
C GLY A 60 11.27 10.45 -11.52
N ASN A 61 11.27 10.77 -10.23
CA ASN A 61 12.46 10.86 -9.36
C ASN A 61 12.36 9.86 -8.20
N GLY A 62 11.78 8.68 -8.47
CA GLY A 62 11.47 7.68 -7.45
C GLY A 62 10.09 7.87 -6.83
N THR A 63 9.77 6.99 -5.88
CA THR A 63 8.46 6.94 -5.22
C THR A 63 8.34 7.99 -4.12
N ILE A 64 7.14 8.23 -3.59
CA ILE A 64 6.94 9.26 -2.55
C ILE A 64 7.75 8.94 -1.29
N LEU A 65 7.69 7.68 -0.80
CA LEU A 65 8.50 7.28 0.36
C LEU A 65 10.00 7.32 0.06
N GLU A 66 10.41 7.07 -1.18
CA GLU A 66 11.81 7.19 -1.58
C GLU A 66 12.29 8.63 -1.52
N ARG A 67 11.52 9.56 -2.06
CA ARG A 67 11.85 10.98 -2.03
C ARG A 67 11.89 11.50 -0.61
N ILE A 68 10.92 11.13 0.23
CA ILE A 68 10.93 11.50 1.65
C ILE A 68 12.20 10.97 2.32
N SER A 69 12.54 9.69 2.13
CA SER A 69 13.75 9.10 2.68
C SER A 69 15.01 9.83 2.20
N SER A 70 15.07 10.17 0.92
CA SER A 70 16.20 10.91 0.34
C SER A 70 16.36 12.30 0.95
N GLU A 71 15.27 13.02 1.22
CA GLU A 71 15.33 14.34 1.85
C GLU A 71 15.72 14.25 3.33
N LEU A 72 15.29 13.18 4.03
CA LEU A 72 15.71 12.92 5.41
C LEU A 72 17.21 12.60 5.51
N ASP A 73 17.76 11.89 4.52
CA ASP A 73 19.18 11.52 4.49
C ASP A 73 20.10 12.64 3.98
N SER A 74 19.59 13.54 3.13
CA SER A 74 20.41 14.56 2.44
C SER A 74 20.66 15.83 3.27
N HIS A 75 19.77 16.15 4.20
CA HIS A 75 19.84 17.39 4.96
C HIS A 75 20.59 17.22 6.29
N GLN A 76 21.50 18.14 6.60
CA GLN A 76 22.19 18.17 7.89
C GLN A 76 21.30 18.70 9.02
N SER A 77 20.34 19.57 8.70
CA SER A 77 19.38 20.11 9.66
C SER A 77 18.06 19.37 9.60
N ARG A 78 17.60 18.90 10.77
CA ARG A 78 16.30 18.25 10.92
C ARG A 78 15.13 19.17 10.54
N GLU A 79 15.28 20.48 10.73
CA GLU A 79 14.25 21.46 10.40
C GLU A 79 14.06 21.56 8.88
N GLU A 80 15.17 21.66 8.14
CA GLU A 80 15.16 21.70 6.67
C GLU A 80 14.60 20.41 6.08
N ALA A 81 15.04 19.26 6.61
CA ALA A 81 14.52 17.95 6.23
C ALA A 81 13.00 17.86 6.44
N THR A 82 12.50 18.37 7.58
CA THR A 82 11.06 18.36 7.90
C THR A 82 10.29 19.27 6.96
N ILE A 83 10.79 20.46 6.62
CA ILE A 83 10.13 21.38 5.67
C ILE A 83 10.06 20.75 4.27
N ALA A 84 11.16 20.17 3.78
CA ALA A 84 11.22 19.54 2.47
C ALA A 84 10.27 18.33 2.36
N THR A 85 10.31 17.44 3.36
CA THR A 85 9.46 16.25 3.41
C THR A 85 7.98 16.60 3.61
N ASN A 86 7.66 17.60 4.44
CA ASN A 86 6.30 18.10 4.60
C ASN A 86 5.72 18.55 3.26
N ARG A 87 6.48 19.34 2.49
CA ARG A 87 6.06 19.79 1.16
C ARG A 87 5.74 18.62 0.22
N ILE A 88 6.61 17.61 0.16
CA ILE A 88 6.39 16.41 -0.68
C ILE A 88 5.11 15.69 -0.29
N VAL A 89 4.88 15.49 1.01
CA VAL A 89 3.71 14.77 1.53
C VAL A 89 2.43 15.54 1.22
N ARG A 90 2.42 16.86 1.45
CA ARG A 90 1.24 17.71 1.19
C ARG A 90 0.92 17.83 -0.29
N GLU A 91 1.93 17.98 -1.15
CA GLU A 91 1.76 17.96 -2.61
C GLU A 91 1.15 16.63 -3.10
N PHE A 92 1.39 15.53 -2.38
CA PHE A 92 0.82 14.23 -2.71
C PHE A 92 -0.59 14.02 -2.13
N LEU A 93 -0.75 14.19 -0.81
CA LEU A 93 -1.97 13.83 -0.08
C LEU A 93 -3.08 14.86 -0.19
N ASP A 94 -2.80 16.16 -0.04
CA ASP A 94 -3.85 17.19 0.08
C ASP A 94 -4.73 17.27 -1.20
N PRO A 95 -4.18 17.20 -2.44
CA PRO A 95 -5.00 17.22 -3.66
C PRO A 95 -5.75 15.90 -3.92
N ARG A 96 -5.18 14.76 -3.49
CA ARG A 96 -5.76 13.42 -3.75
C ARG A 96 -6.83 13.05 -2.73
N PHE A 97 -6.66 13.51 -1.50
CA PHE A 97 -7.51 13.18 -0.36
C PHE A 97 -7.90 14.45 0.42
N PRO A 98 -8.71 15.35 -0.18
CA PRO A 98 -8.99 16.67 0.39
C PRO A 98 -9.76 16.64 1.72
N THR A 99 -10.46 15.53 2.02
CA THR A 99 -11.24 15.34 3.25
C THR A 99 -10.52 14.49 4.30
N LEU A 100 -9.37 13.92 3.96
CA LEU A 100 -8.61 13.03 4.83
C LEU A 100 -7.88 13.82 5.91
N LYS A 101 -8.07 13.47 7.17
CA LYS A 101 -7.21 13.95 8.24
C LYS A 101 -6.07 12.96 8.42
N TYR A 102 -4.84 13.44 8.45
CA TYR A 102 -3.68 12.58 8.58
C TYR A 102 -2.58 13.17 9.47
N ASN A 103 -1.77 12.26 10.01
CA ASN A 103 -0.50 12.54 10.64
C ASN A 103 0.50 11.50 10.17
N LEU A 104 1.48 11.91 9.38
CA LEU A 104 2.59 11.07 8.94
C LEU A 104 3.80 11.36 9.83
N THR A 105 4.35 10.29 10.40
CA THR A 105 5.55 10.34 11.23
C THR A 105 6.60 9.37 10.72
N TYR A 106 7.85 9.59 11.09
CA TYR A 106 8.91 8.58 10.95
C TYR A 106 9.63 8.36 12.27
N ASP A 107 10.20 7.18 12.44
CA ASP A 107 11.08 6.88 13.56
C ASP A 107 12.52 7.28 13.21
N ASN A 108 13.15 8.08 14.07
CA ASN A 108 14.55 8.48 13.94
C ASN A 108 15.51 7.63 14.80
N GLY A 109 15.04 6.51 15.34
CA GLY A 109 15.77 5.59 16.21
C GLY A 109 15.67 5.91 17.71
N PHE A 110 15.20 7.11 18.07
CA PHE A 110 15.01 7.52 19.47
C PHE A 110 13.57 7.95 19.77
N ALA A 111 12.88 8.53 18.78
CA ALA A 111 11.51 9.00 18.91
C ALA A 111 10.82 9.07 17.54
N SER A 112 9.49 8.95 17.57
CA SER A 112 8.64 9.27 16.42
C SER A 112 8.61 10.79 16.19
N VAL A 113 8.78 11.19 14.94
CA VAL A 113 8.86 12.59 14.50
C VAL A 113 7.79 12.83 13.45
N THR A 114 6.92 13.82 13.67
CA THR A 114 5.94 14.22 12.66
C THR A 114 6.62 14.90 11.47
N ILE A 115 6.36 14.35 10.28
CA ILE A 115 6.76 14.91 8.99
C ILE A 115 5.71 15.92 8.53
N ALA A 116 4.47 15.46 8.47
CA ALA A 116 3.35 16.23 7.95
C ALA A 116 2.08 15.84 8.70
N SER A 117 1.30 16.84 9.07
CA SER A 117 -0.03 16.68 9.62
C SER A 117 -0.91 17.83 9.11
N ASN A 118 -2.17 17.52 8.82
CA ASN A 118 -3.16 18.53 8.44
C ASN A 118 -4.26 18.72 9.50
N ALA A 119 -4.24 17.93 10.58
CA ALA A 119 -5.24 17.97 11.64
C ALA A 119 -4.68 17.50 12.98
N GLU A 120 -5.27 17.98 14.07
CA GLU A 120 -4.90 17.58 15.42
C GLU A 120 -5.46 16.19 15.75
N MET A 121 -4.60 15.25 16.15
CA MET A 121 -4.97 13.86 16.43
C MET A 121 -5.64 13.67 17.80
N SER A 122 -5.54 14.66 18.70
CA SER A 122 -6.01 14.60 20.10
C SER A 122 -7.52 14.39 20.27
N LYS A 123 -8.30 14.65 19.21
CA LYS A 123 -9.77 14.55 19.19
C LYS A 123 -10.29 13.48 18.23
N ALA A 124 -9.42 12.57 17.79
CA ALA A 124 -9.79 11.53 16.83
C ALA A 124 -10.37 10.29 17.54
N ASP A 125 -11.60 9.91 17.19
CA ASP A 125 -12.29 8.77 17.81
C ASP A 125 -11.94 7.42 17.15
N ASN A 126 -11.61 7.42 15.84
CA ASN A 126 -11.32 6.21 15.06
C ASN A 126 -10.09 6.43 14.19
N ILE A 127 -8.91 6.17 14.76
CA ILE A 127 -7.63 6.29 14.05
C ILE A 127 -7.34 4.97 13.33
N ASN A 128 -7.20 5.04 12.02
CA ASN A 128 -6.63 3.97 11.21
C ASN A 128 -5.13 4.25 11.03
N SER A 129 -4.29 3.23 11.14
CA SER A 129 -2.84 3.39 11.08
C SER A 129 -2.17 2.33 10.23
N ALA A 130 -1.12 2.72 9.52
CA ALA A 130 -0.26 1.83 8.76
C ALA A 130 1.20 2.13 9.03
N ILE A 131 2.03 1.08 8.97
CA ILE A 131 3.47 1.17 9.19
C ILE A 131 4.16 0.60 7.97
N ARG A 132 5.12 1.35 7.41
CA ARG A 132 5.91 0.86 6.30
C ARG A 132 7.37 1.23 6.45
N ASN A 133 8.22 0.25 6.24
CA ASN A 133 9.66 0.43 6.22
C ASN A 133 10.09 0.72 4.79
N TYR A 134 10.87 1.78 4.61
CA TYR A 134 11.48 2.10 3.33
C TYR A 134 12.92 2.54 3.55
N LYS A 135 13.86 1.82 2.94
CA LYS A 135 15.31 1.94 3.21
C LYS A 135 15.59 1.82 4.73
N ASN A 136 16.16 2.86 5.33
CA ASN A 136 16.52 2.89 6.76
C ASN A 136 15.47 3.60 7.64
N HIS A 137 14.32 3.98 7.07
CA HIS A 137 13.30 4.75 7.77
C HIS A 137 12.02 3.93 7.95
N THR A 138 11.45 3.99 9.15
CA THR A 138 10.14 3.42 9.46
C THR A 138 9.11 4.55 9.48
N PHE A 139 8.14 4.50 8.58
CA PHE A 139 7.08 5.48 8.47
C PHE A 139 5.80 4.97 9.11
N HIS A 140 5.12 5.83 9.87
CA HIS A 140 3.81 5.57 10.44
C HIS A 140 2.82 6.62 9.94
N LEU A 141 1.77 6.18 9.25
CA LEU A 141 0.67 7.03 8.82
C LEU A 141 -0.52 6.76 9.73
N TYR A 142 -1.07 7.82 10.29
CA TYR A 142 -2.33 7.82 11.03
C TYR A 142 -3.36 8.61 10.24
N ILE A 143 -4.57 8.08 10.05
CA ILE A 143 -5.69 8.77 9.39
C ILE A 143 -6.99 8.66 10.20
N TRP A 144 -7.86 9.65 10.11
CA TRP A 144 -9.16 9.69 10.79
C TRP A 144 -10.18 10.63 10.13
#